data_AF-A0A1H2R5G8-F1
#
_entry.id   AF-A0A1H2R5G8-F1
#
_cell.length_a   1.000
_cell.length_b   1.000
_cell.length_c   1.000
_cell.angle_alpha   90.00
_cell.angle_beta   90.00
_cell.angle_gamma   90.00
#
_symmetry.space_group_name_H-M   'P 1'
#
loop_
_entity.id
_entity.type
_entity.pdbx_description
1 polymer ?
#
loop_
_entity_poly.entity_id
_entity_poly.type
_entity_poly.pdbx_seq_one_letter_code
_entity_poly.pdbx_strand_id
1 'polypeptide(L)'
;MFRFALALTLISTAANAQVATLSGTDGQNSLGTVPCAALAGEPLDSCPAELRKREDGTATLAVQLNTGEVRRVYFTKGVPDSSSSTSKLTYETRGDIMVIFIEPGEVYEIPKAALNTQ
;
A
#
# COMPACT_ATOMS: atom_id res chain seq x y z
N MET A 1 48.62 41.87 1.26
CA MET A 1 47.35 41.73 0.51
C MET A 1 47.10 40.23 0.30
N PHE A 2 46.34 39.58 1.16
CA PHE A 2 46.11 38.12 1.11
C PHE A 2 44.90 37.82 0.22
N ARG A 3 45.15 37.13 -0.90
CA ARG A 3 44.12 36.60 -1.80
C ARG A 3 43.54 35.33 -1.17
N PHE A 4 42.32 35.40 -0.64
CA PHE A 4 41.55 34.22 -0.27
C PHE A 4 40.84 33.66 -1.50
N ALA A 5 41.27 32.48 -1.95
CA ALA A 5 40.53 31.69 -2.94
C ALA A 5 39.48 30.84 -2.20
N LEU A 6 38.20 31.13 -2.44
CA LEU A 6 37.07 30.33 -1.93
C LEU A 6 36.91 29.09 -2.83
N ALA A 7 37.23 27.91 -2.31
CA ALA A 7 36.95 26.65 -2.98
C ALA A 7 35.48 26.27 -2.71
N LEU A 8 34.64 26.28 -3.75
CA LEU A 8 33.24 25.89 -3.68
C LEU A 8 33.14 24.36 -3.76
N THR A 9 33.04 23.68 -2.62
CA THR A 9 32.84 22.24 -2.56
C THR A 9 31.37 21.91 -2.83
N LEU A 10 31.11 21.30 -3.99
CA LEU A 10 29.80 20.74 -4.33
C LEU A 10 29.57 19.49 -3.47
N ILE A 11 28.79 19.62 -2.40
CA ILE A 11 28.37 18.49 -1.58
C ILE A 11 27.21 17.83 -2.31
N SER A 12 27.49 16.77 -3.06
CA SER A 12 26.46 15.93 -3.68
C SER A 12 25.64 15.24 -2.58
N THR A 13 24.43 15.70 -2.34
CA THR A 13 23.46 14.98 -1.51
C THR A 13 23.07 13.68 -2.21
N ALA A 14 23.45 12.54 -1.64
CA ALA A 14 22.93 11.25 -2.07
C ALA A 14 21.41 11.25 -1.86
N ALA A 15 20.65 11.10 -2.93
CA ALA A 15 19.22 10.87 -2.84
C ALA A 15 19.00 9.49 -2.19
N ASN A 16 18.39 9.46 -1.01
CA ASN A 16 17.95 8.22 -0.37
C ASN A 16 16.89 7.56 -1.26
N ALA A 17 17.25 6.48 -1.95
CA ALA A 17 16.27 5.67 -2.67
C ALA A 17 15.30 5.05 -1.65
N GLN A 18 14.01 5.37 -1.77
CA GLN A 18 12.97 4.73 -0.97
C GLN A 18 12.82 3.29 -1.48
N VAL A 19 13.28 2.32 -0.68
CA VAL A 19 13.22 0.90 -1.04
C VAL A 19 11.82 0.38 -0.77
N ALA A 20 11.26 -0.39 -1.71
CA ALA A 20 10.00 -1.09 -1.53
C ALA A 20 10.04 -2.01 -0.31
N THR A 21 9.03 -1.89 0.55
CA THR A 21 8.87 -2.79 1.70
C THR A 21 8.09 -4.05 1.31
N LEU A 22 7.33 -3.99 0.22
CA LEU A 22 6.58 -5.11 -0.34
C LEU A 22 7.10 -5.51 -1.72
N SER A 23 7.11 -6.82 -1.97
CA SER A 23 7.44 -7.34 -3.29
C SER A 23 6.50 -6.77 -4.35
N GLY A 24 7.04 -6.38 -5.52
CA GLY A 24 6.28 -5.89 -6.66
C GLY A 24 5.64 -4.51 -6.47
N THR A 25 6.20 -3.68 -5.59
CA THR A 25 5.94 -2.25 -5.49
C THR A 25 7.23 -1.46 -5.69
N ASP A 26 7.13 -0.15 -5.82
CA ASP A 26 8.26 0.76 -6.05
C ASP A 26 8.73 1.49 -4.78
N GLY A 27 8.10 1.22 -3.63
CA GLY A 27 8.44 1.82 -2.33
C GLY A 27 8.06 3.28 -2.15
N GLN A 28 7.53 3.94 -3.19
CA GLN A 28 7.09 5.34 -3.14
C GLN A 28 5.65 5.49 -2.64
N ASN A 29 4.92 4.39 -2.51
CA ASN A 29 3.47 4.35 -2.33
C ASN A 29 3.05 3.66 -1.02
N SER A 30 3.80 3.90 0.06
CA SER A 30 3.55 3.26 1.35
C SER A 30 2.28 3.79 2.04
N LEU A 31 1.37 2.89 2.43
CA LEU A 31 0.29 3.18 3.37
C LEU A 31 0.75 3.00 4.83
N GLY A 32 1.97 2.52 5.05
CA GLY A 32 2.41 2.02 6.35
C GLY A 32 1.80 0.65 6.62
N THR A 33 0.74 0.62 7.42
CA THR A 33 0.03 -0.62 7.76
C THR A 33 -1.48 -0.46 7.67
N VAL A 34 -2.18 -1.57 7.49
CA VAL A 34 -3.65 -1.65 7.51
C VAL A 34 -4.08 -2.80 8.42
N PRO A 35 -5.23 -2.71 9.10
CA PRO A 35 -5.80 -3.85 9.79
C PRO A 35 -6.09 -4.98 8.80
N CYS A 36 -5.60 -6.20 9.08
CA CYS A 36 -5.87 -7.35 8.24
C CYS A 36 -5.93 -8.67 9.01
N ALA A 37 -6.61 -9.67 8.46
CA ALA A 37 -6.57 -11.06 8.90
C ALA A 37 -6.36 -11.97 7.70
N ALA A 38 -5.59 -13.06 7.88
CA ALA A 38 -5.34 -14.02 6.81
C ALA A 38 -6.36 -15.17 6.82
N LEU A 39 -6.86 -15.55 8.00
CA LEU A 39 -7.78 -16.66 8.18
C LEU A 39 -9.06 -16.24 8.91
N ALA A 40 -10.14 -16.97 8.64
CA ALA A 40 -11.43 -16.73 9.28
C ALA A 40 -11.34 -16.91 10.81
N GLY A 41 -11.84 -15.93 11.55
CA GLY A 41 -11.86 -15.95 13.02
C GLY A 41 -10.56 -15.49 13.68
N GLU A 42 -9.52 -15.16 12.92
CA GLU A 42 -8.35 -14.48 13.46
C GLU A 42 -8.68 -13.04 13.88
N PRO A 43 -8.05 -12.52 14.95
CA PRO A 43 -8.08 -11.09 15.23
C PRO A 43 -7.41 -10.32 14.08
N LEU A 44 -7.80 -9.05 13.90
CA LEU A 44 -7.11 -8.18 12.96
C LEU A 44 -5.71 -7.83 13.51
N ASP A 45 -4.70 -8.07 12.69
CA ASP A 45 -3.31 -7.66 12.89
C ASP A 45 -3.02 -6.34 12.15
N SER A 46 -1.87 -5.73 12.45
CA SER A 46 -1.37 -4.57 11.72
C SER A 46 -0.42 -5.02 10.60
N CYS A 47 -0.93 -5.06 9.37
CA CYS A 47 -0.26 -5.67 8.23
C CYS A 47 0.42 -4.61 7.36
N PRO A 48 1.71 -4.74 7.00
CA PRO A 48 2.37 -3.83 6.08
C PRO A 48 1.62 -3.71 4.75
N ALA A 49 1.42 -2.49 4.29
CA ALA A 49 0.63 -2.22 3.10
C ALA A 49 1.20 -1.09 2.26
N GLU A 50 1.05 -1.24 0.95
CA GLU A 50 1.40 -0.22 -0.05
C GLU A 50 0.24 -0.08 -1.06
N LEU A 51 -0.09 1.16 -1.43
CA LEU A 51 -1.18 1.47 -2.36
C LEU A 51 -0.66 2.31 -3.52
N ARG A 52 -0.45 1.65 -4.65
CA ARG A 52 -0.03 2.33 -5.87
C ARG A 52 -1.23 2.79 -6.67
N LYS A 53 -1.40 4.11 -6.77
CA LYS A 53 -2.41 4.75 -7.61
C LYS A 53 -1.87 5.00 -9.01
N ARG A 54 -2.75 4.98 -10.01
CA ARG A 54 -2.45 5.39 -11.39
C ARG A 54 -3.37 6.53 -11.81
N GLU A 55 -2.92 7.30 -12.79
CA GLU A 55 -3.65 8.45 -13.33
C GLU A 55 -4.98 8.07 -14.01
N ASP A 56 -5.11 6.82 -14.47
CA ASP A 56 -6.34 6.28 -15.06
C ASP A 56 -7.43 5.95 -14.03
N GLY A 57 -7.19 6.23 -12.75
CA GLY A 57 -8.10 5.96 -11.65
C GLY A 57 -8.07 4.50 -11.17
N THR A 58 -7.14 3.68 -11.67
CA THR A 58 -6.87 2.36 -11.10
C THR A 58 -5.91 2.44 -9.91
N ALA A 59 -6.03 1.50 -8.99
CA ALA A 59 -5.06 1.36 -7.91
C ALA A 59 -4.76 -0.11 -7.61
N THR A 60 -3.60 -0.36 -7.03
CA THR A 60 -3.22 -1.69 -6.55
C THR A 60 -2.77 -1.57 -5.11
N LEU A 61 -3.55 -2.16 -4.21
CA LEU A 61 -3.16 -2.39 -2.83
C LEU A 61 -2.34 -3.67 -2.77
N ALA A 62 -1.19 -3.65 -2.11
CA ALA A 62 -0.45 -4.84 -1.71
C ALA A 62 -0.46 -4.89 -0.18
N VAL A 63 -0.85 -6.03 0.40
CA VAL A 63 -0.84 -6.26 1.86
C VAL A 63 -0.02 -7.51 2.15
N GLN A 64 0.97 -7.39 3.04
CA GLN A 64 1.73 -8.52 3.55
C GLN A 64 0.97 -9.17 4.70
N LEU A 65 0.44 -10.37 4.47
CA LEU A 65 -0.19 -11.19 5.49
C LEU A 65 0.86 -11.74 6.45
N ASN A 66 0.44 -12.03 7.69
CA ASN A 66 1.25 -12.68 8.72
C ASN A 66 1.73 -14.10 8.31
N THR A 67 1.04 -14.72 7.35
CA THR A 67 1.43 -15.99 6.72
C THR A 67 2.63 -15.87 5.77
N GLY A 68 3.06 -14.65 5.44
CA GLY A 68 4.14 -14.39 4.48
C GLY A 68 3.66 -14.19 3.03
N GLU A 69 2.38 -14.42 2.74
CA GLU A 69 1.81 -14.10 1.42
C GLU A 69 1.59 -12.58 1.25
N VAL A 70 1.85 -12.06 0.05
CA VAL A 70 1.45 -10.70 -0.33
C VAL A 70 0.16 -10.77 -1.15
N ARG A 71 -0.96 -10.35 -0.56
CA ARG A 71 -2.22 -10.23 -1.30
C ARG A 71 -2.26 -8.91 -2.06
N ARG A 72 -2.55 -8.97 -3.35
CA ARG A 72 -2.87 -7.78 -4.14
C ARG A 72 -4.37 -7.64 -4.31
N VAL A 73 -4.90 -6.46 -4.04
CA VAL A 73 -6.27 -6.09 -4.38
C VAL A 73 -6.23 -4.99 -5.43
N TYR A 74 -7.00 -5.19 -6.49
CA TYR A 74 -7.06 -4.29 -7.62
C TYR A 74 -8.34 -3.45 -7.52
N PHE A 75 -8.18 -2.15 -7.77
CA PHE A 75 -9.25 -1.18 -7.67
C PHE A 75 -9.43 -0.45 -8.98
N THR A 76 -10.69 -0.17 -9.30
CA THR A 76 -11.10 0.74 -10.36
C THR A 76 -11.96 1.84 -9.76
N LYS A 77 -11.52 3.11 -9.87
CA LYS A 77 -12.23 4.28 -9.33
C LYS A 77 -12.58 4.14 -7.84
N GLY A 78 -11.63 3.62 -7.04
CA GLY A 78 -11.78 3.42 -5.60
C GLY A 78 -12.65 2.22 -5.19
N VAL A 79 -13.14 1.42 -6.14
CA VAL A 79 -13.91 0.20 -5.88
C VAL A 79 -13.03 -1.03 -6.11
N PRO A 80 -12.94 -1.99 -5.16
CA PRO A 80 -12.16 -3.20 -5.37
C PRO A 80 -12.90 -4.12 -6.35
N ASP A 81 -12.21 -4.52 -7.42
CA ASP A 81 -12.79 -5.32 -8.50
C ASP A 81 -12.31 -6.78 -8.48
N SER A 82 -11.08 -7.02 -8.04
CA SER A 82 -10.43 -8.34 -8.09
C SER A 82 -9.22 -8.41 -7.16
N SER A 83 -8.62 -9.60 -7.05
CA SER A 83 -7.40 -9.80 -6.26
C SER A 83 -6.43 -10.75 -6.96
N SER A 84 -5.21 -10.89 -6.44
CA SER A 84 -4.25 -11.89 -6.92
C SER A 84 -4.62 -13.34 -6.56
N SER A 85 -5.68 -13.54 -5.76
CA SER A 85 -6.28 -14.85 -5.52
C SER A 85 -7.44 -15.10 -6.47
N THR A 86 -7.69 -16.38 -6.78
CA THR A 86 -8.86 -16.84 -7.53
C THR A 86 -10.14 -16.87 -6.68
N SER A 87 -10.02 -16.57 -5.39
CA SER A 87 -11.14 -16.62 -4.45
C SER A 87 -12.06 -15.41 -4.60
N LYS A 88 -13.31 -15.58 -4.17
CA LYS A 88 -14.33 -14.53 -4.28
C LYS A 88 -13.97 -13.34 -3.41
N LEU A 89 -13.97 -12.16 -4.02
CA LEU A 89 -13.83 -10.87 -3.34
C LEU A 89 -15.20 -10.24 -3.13
N THR A 90 -15.44 -9.71 -1.94
CA THR A 90 -16.57 -8.83 -1.64
C THR A 90 -16.07 -7.66 -0.80
N TYR A 91 -16.88 -6.61 -0.68
CA TYR A 91 -16.53 -5.47 0.15
C TYR A 91 -17.79 -4.80 0.71
N GLU A 92 -17.61 -4.07 1.80
CA GLU A 92 -18.62 -3.16 2.33
C GLU A 92 -17.97 -1.86 2.83
N THR A 93 -18.80 -0.87 3.17
CA THR A 93 -18.33 0.40 3.74
C THR A 93 -18.91 0.59 5.12
N ARG A 94 -18.04 0.86 6.09
CA ARG A 94 -18.36 1.17 7.48
C ARG A 94 -17.85 2.59 7.79
N GLY A 95 -18.70 3.59 7.55
CA GLY A 95 -18.30 5.00 7.66
C GLY A 95 -17.18 5.36 6.68
N ASP A 96 -16.02 5.74 7.21
CA ASP A 96 -14.82 6.12 6.45
C ASP A 96 -13.88 4.94 6.14
N ILE A 97 -14.26 3.73 6.55
CA ILE A 97 -13.50 2.50 6.31
C ILE A 97 -14.20 1.66 5.24
N MET A 98 -13.42 1.18 4.27
CA MET A 98 -13.81 0.08 3.38
C MET A 98 -13.29 -1.22 3.97
N VAL A 99 -14.17 -2.20 4.13
CA VAL A 99 -13.80 -3.55 4.56
C VAL A 99 -13.89 -4.48 3.36
N ILE A 100 -12.78 -5.13 3.03
CA ILE A 100 -12.67 -6.07 1.91
C ILE A 100 -12.58 -7.47 2.50
N PHE A 101 -13.37 -8.39 1.95
CA PHE A 101 -13.35 -9.81 2.30
C PHE A 101 -12.91 -10.62 1.09
N ILE A 102 -11.98 -11.55 1.30
CA ILE A 102 -11.64 -12.56 0.31
C ILE A 102 -11.86 -13.93 0.93
N GLU A 103 -12.71 -14.74 0.30
CA GLU A 103 -12.99 -16.10 0.78
C GLU A 103 -11.69 -16.94 0.83
N PRO A 104 -11.54 -17.85 1.80
CA PRO A 104 -12.52 -18.23 2.82
C PRO A 104 -12.51 -17.37 4.10
N GLY A 105 -11.65 -16.35 4.23
CA GLY A 105 -11.56 -15.67 5.52
C GLY A 105 -10.61 -14.47 5.63
N GLU A 106 -10.03 -14.01 4.54
CA GLU A 106 -9.17 -12.83 4.58
C GLU A 106 -10.01 -11.57 4.74
N VAL A 107 -9.52 -10.63 5.55
CA VAL A 107 -10.16 -9.34 5.81
C VAL A 107 -9.14 -8.22 5.72
N TYR A 108 -9.51 -7.11 5.12
CA TYR A 108 -8.69 -5.89 5.05
C TYR A 108 -9.53 -4.65 5.35
N GLU A 109 -9.05 -3.79 6.23
CA GLU A 109 -9.72 -2.50 6.51
C GLU A 109 -8.89 -1.34 5.96
N ILE A 110 -9.46 -0.60 5.00
CA ILE A 110 -8.76 0.47 4.29
C ILE A 110 -9.49 1.80 4.52
N PRO A 111 -8.79 2.86 4.96
CA PRO A 111 -9.35 4.21 4.99
C PRO A 111 -9.75 4.64 3.58
N LYS A 112 -11.00 5.06 3.38
CA LYS A 112 -11.49 5.50 2.06
C LYS A 112 -10.74 6.71 1.53
N ALA A 113 -10.25 7.58 2.41
CA ALA A 113 -9.37 8.69 2.03
C ALA A 113 -8.09 8.22 1.32
N ALA A 114 -7.59 7.03 1.65
CA ALA A 114 -6.47 6.43 0.96
C ALA A 114 -6.84 6.01 -0.47
N LEU A 115 -8.08 5.57 -0.71
CA LEU A 115 -8.56 5.13 -2.03
C LEU A 115 -9.02 6.28 -2.93
N ASN A 116 -9.39 7.42 -2.34
CA ASN A 116 -9.83 8.58 -3.09
C ASN A 116 -8.67 9.15 -3.93
N THR A 117 -8.88 9.18 -5.24
CA THR A 117 -8.16 10.00 -6.20
C THR A 117 -9.04 11.20 -6.50
N GLN A 118 -8.83 12.29 -5.78
CA GLN A 118 -9.26 13.63 -6.19
C GLN A 118 -8.01 14.47 -6.34
#